data_AF-A0A8I5YJI4-F1
#
_entry.id   AF-A0A8I5YJI4-F1
#
_cell.length_a   1.000
_cell.length_b   1.000
_cell.length_c   1.000
_cell.angle_alpha   90.00
_cell.angle_beta   90.00
_cell.angle_gamma   90.00
#
_symmetry.space_group_name_H-M   'P 1'
#
loop_
_entity.id
_entity.type
_entity.pdbx_description
1 polymer ?
#
loop_
_entity_poly.entity_id
_entity_poly.type
_entity_poly.pdbx_seq_one_letter_code
_entity_poly.pdbx_strand_id
1 'polypeptide(L)'
;MHLIGRSREQLKLLGDYLGLCRSGAPKELSKRLNHRNYLSESPHRFSVADLQQIADRVYEGFLKALIEFASQHVYHCDLCTQRGFICQICQHHDIIFPFESDTTVRCAECKTVFHQSCQAVYQEQNVFA
;
A
#
# COMPACT_ATOMS: atom_id res chain seq x y z
N MET A 1 -0.09 16.20 7.88
CA MET A 1 0.52 15.94 6.55
C MET A 1 1.17 14.56 6.45
N HIS A 2 2.00 14.14 7.41
CA HIS A 2 2.69 12.82 7.34
C HIS A 2 1.72 11.62 7.19
N LEU A 3 0.62 11.58 7.96
CA LEU A 3 -0.39 10.52 7.87
C LEU A 3 -1.03 10.43 6.48
N ILE A 4 -1.37 11.58 5.88
CA ILE A 4 -1.91 11.63 4.52
C ILE A 4 -0.89 11.06 3.53
N GLY A 5 0.37 11.49 3.60
CA GLY A 5 1.43 10.96 2.73
C GLY A 5 1.52 9.43 2.78
N ARG A 6 1.52 8.86 3.99
CA ARG A 6 1.53 7.40 4.19
C ARG A 6 0.29 6.72 3.60
N SER A 7 -0.91 7.25 3.82
CA SER A 7 -2.14 6.73 3.22
C SER A 7 -2.13 6.82 1.69
N ARG A 8 -1.53 7.87 1.12
CA ARG A 8 -1.40 8.04 -0.34
C ARG A 8 -0.42 7.01 -0.93
N GLU A 9 0.69 6.74 -0.25
CA GLU A 9 1.63 5.67 -0.62
C GLU A 9 0.96 4.29 -0.56
N GLN A 10 0.22 4.03 0.51
CA GLN A 10 -0.54 2.80 0.68
C GLN A 10 -1.57 2.59 -0.45
N LEU A 11 -2.35 3.64 -0.76
CA LEU A 11 -3.32 3.61 -1.86
C LEU A 11 -2.66 3.39 -3.22
N LYS A 12 -1.49 3.97 -3.47
CA LYS A 12 -0.73 3.76 -4.70
C LYS A 12 -0.34 2.28 -4.85
N LEU A 13 0.20 1.68 -3.79
CA LEU A 13 0.59 0.26 -3.79
C LEU A 13 -0.63 -0.63 -4.01
N LEU A 14 -1.74 -0.38 -3.32
CA LEU A 14 -3.00 -1.10 -3.53
C LEU A 14 -3.52 -0.94 -4.97
N GLY A 15 -3.39 0.26 -5.54
CA GLY A 15 -3.68 0.55 -6.94
C GLY A 15 -2.88 -0.32 -7.91
N ASP A 16 -1.59 -0.58 -7.63
CA ASP A 16 -0.75 -1.47 -8.46
C ASP A 16 -1.26 -2.92 -8.45
N TYR A 17 -1.74 -3.42 -7.30
CA TYR A 17 -2.34 -4.76 -7.20
C TYR A 17 -3.64 -4.86 -8.01
N LEU A 18 -4.56 -3.91 -7.76
CA LEU A 18 -5.85 -3.91 -8.43
C LEU A 18 -5.67 -3.69 -9.93
N GLY A 19 -4.84 -2.74 -10.37
CA GLY A 19 -4.63 -2.43 -11.79
C GLY A 19 -4.21 -3.63 -12.66
N LEU A 20 -3.65 -4.68 -12.05
CA LEU A 20 -3.23 -5.90 -12.73
C LEU A 20 -4.11 -7.11 -12.37
N CYS A 21 -5.14 -6.93 -11.55
CA CYS A 21 -6.16 -7.92 -11.26
C CYS A 21 -7.19 -7.97 -12.40
N ARG A 22 -7.74 -9.15 -12.66
CA ARG A 22 -8.76 -9.38 -13.71
C ARG A 22 -10.20 -9.35 -13.18
N SER A 23 -10.37 -9.00 -11.91
CA SER A 23 -11.68 -8.86 -11.27
C SER A 23 -12.38 -7.55 -11.67
N GLY A 24 -13.58 -7.31 -11.11
CA GLY A 24 -14.26 -6.02 -11.21
C GLY A 24 -13.68 -4.91 -10.32
N ALA A 25 -12.78 -5.25 -9.39
CA ALA A 25 -12.23 -4.31 -8.40
C ALA A 25 -11.53 -3.07 -9.01
N PRO A 26 -10.81 -3.13 -10.15
CA PRO A 26 -10.14 -1.96 -10.70
C PRO A 26 -11.15 -0.91 -11.21
N LYS A 27 -12.23 -1.38 -11.85
CA LYS A 27 -13.33 -0.52 -12.30
C LYS A 27 -14.06 0.09 -11.10
N GLU A 28 -14.27 -0.69 -10.04
CA GLU A 28 -14.92 -0.21 -8.82
C GLU A 28 -14.05 0.82 -8.07
N LEU A 29 -12.74 0.60 -7.97
CA LEU A 29 -11.82 1.58 -7.42
C LEU A 29 -11.86 2.89 -8.22
N SER A 30 -11.82 2.82 -9.55
CA SER A 30 -11.87 4.00 -10.41
C SER A 30 -13.16 4.81 -10.23
N LYS A 31 -14.31 4.16 -10.04
CA LYS A 31 -15.57 4.84 -9.69
C LYS A 31 -15.46 5.58 -8.35
N ARG A 32 -14.90 4.94 -7.32
CA ARG A 32 -14.72 5.55 -5.99
C ARG A 32 -13.74 6.71 -5.99
N LEU A 33 -12.73 6.67 -6.86
CA LEU A 33 -11.79 7.76 -7.06
C LEU A 33 -12.46 9.01 -7.66
N ASN A 34 -13.60 8.85 -8.35
CA ASN A 34 -14.40 9.94 -8.92
C ASN A 34 -13.54 10.88 -9.81
N HIS A 35 -13.01 10.34 -10.91
CA HIS A 35 -12.11 11.02 -11.85
C HIS A 35 -10.73 11.43 -11.32
N ARG A 36 -10.39 11.08 -10.08
CA ARG A 36 -9.08 11.37 -9.47
C ARG A 36 -8.09 10.20 -9.62
N ASN A 37 -7.90 9.69 -10.84
CA ASN A 37 -7.02 8.54 -11.09
C ASN A 37 -5.55 8.79 -10.70
N TYR A 38 -5.10 10.05 -10.73
CA TYR A 38 -3.77 10.44 -10.25
C TYR A 38 -3.53 10.02 -8.79
N LEU A 39 -4.60 9.79 -8.01
CA LEU A 39 -4.49 9.36 -6.64
C LEU A 39 -3.83 7.97 -6.52
N SER A 40 -4.11 7.04 -7.43
CA SER A 40 -3.47 5.72 -7.46
C SER A 40 -2.15 5.68 -8.23
N GLU A 41 -1.79 6.75 -8.96
CA GLU A 41 -0.58 6.79 -9.80
C GLU A 41 0.61 7.41 -9.06
N SER A 42 0.40 8.52 -8.35
CA SER A 42 1.46 9.27 -7.68
C SER A 42 1.01 9.75 -6.31
N PRO A 43 1.69 9.35 -5.22
CA PRO A 43 1.29 9.74 -3.86
C PRO A 43 1.48 11.24 -3.57
N HIS A 44 2.34 11.92 -4.34
CA HIS A 44 2.70 13.33 -4.15
C HIS A 44 1.88 14.30 -5.01
N ARG A 45 1.02 13.80 -5.92
CA ARG A 45 0.11 14.65 -6.71
C ARG A 45 -1.17 14.94 -5.94
N PHE A 46 -1.50 16.23 -5.85
CA PHE A 46 -2.73 16.73 -5.25
C PHE A 46 -3.38 17.73 -6.21
N SER A 47 -4.71 17.74 -6.22
CA SER A 47 -5.49 18.83 -6.79
C SER A 47 -5.76 19.90 -5.73
N VAL A 48 -6.18 21.09 -6.16
CA VAL A 48 -6.64 22.15 -5.23
C VAL A 48 -7.84 21.67 -4.40
N ALA A 49 -8.73 20.87 -4.99
CA ALA A 49 -9.86 20.28 -4.26
C ALA A 49 -9.42 19.32 -3.15
N ASP A 50 -8.33 18.55 -3.37
CA ASP A 50 -7.77 17.70 -2.31
C ASP A 50 -7.21 18.55 -1.17
N LEU A 51 -6.49 19.64 -1.48
CA LEU A 51 -5.96 20.56 -0.47
C LEU A 51 -7.08 21.20 0.36
N GLN A 52 -8.19 21.57 -0.28
CA GLN A 52 -9.38 22.05 0.41
C GLN A 52 -9.97 20.98 1.34
N GLN A 53 -10.15 19.74 0.86
CA GLN A 53 -10.63 18.62 1.69
C GLN A 53 -9.70 18.30 2.87
N ILE A 54 -8.39 18.53 2.72
CA ILE A 54 -7.42 18.40 3.81
C ILE A 54 -7.63 19.48 4.86
N ALA A 55 -7.83 20.73 4.43
CA ALA A 55 -8.14 21.84 5.33
C ALA A 55 -9.46 21.58 6.09
N ASP A 56 -10.46 21.03 5.39
CA ASP A 56 -11.78 20.68 5.93
C ASP A 56 -11.80 19.38 6.74
N ARG A 57 -10.65 18.70 6.89
CA ARG A 57 -10.48 17.44 7.67
C ARG A 57 -11.31 16.25 7.18
N VAL A 58 -11.82 16.28 5.95
CA VAL A 58 -12.60 15.18 5.35
C VAL A 58 -11.77 14.24 4.47
N TYR A 59 -10.58 14.67 4.06
CA TYR A 59 -9.73 13.91 3.13
C TYR A 59 -9.25 12.56 3.68
N GLU A 60 -8.96 12.50 4.98
CA GLU A 60 -8.48 11.28 5.63
C GLU A 60 -9.52 10.16 5.61
N GLY A 61 -10.78 10.48 5.90
CA GLY A 61 -11.90 9.53 5.82
C GLY A 61 -12.11 9.00 4.40
N PHE A 62 -11.97 9.89 3.39
CA PHE A 62 -12.02 9.50 1.99
C PHE A 62 -10.90 8.52 1.61
N LEU A 63 -9.64 8.79 1.99
CA LEU A 63 -8.53 7.87 1.73
C LEU A 63 -8.70 6.54 2.44
N LYS A 64 -9.13 6.57 3.72
CA LYS A 64 -9.35 5.36 4.52
C LYS A 64 -10.35 4.42 3.85
N ALA A 65 -11.47 4.95 3.36
CA ALA A 65 -12.49 4.15 2.67
C ALA A 65 -11.97 3.49 1.38
N LEU A 66 -11.10 4.17 0.63
CA LEU A 66 -10.47 3.61 -0.57
C LEU A 66 -9.47 2.50 -0.22
N ILE A 67 -8.65 2.74 0.81
CA ILE A 67 -7.65 1.80 1.30
C ILE A 67 -8.32 0.53 1.82
N GLU A 68 -9.35 0.67 2.64
CA GLU A 68 -10.13 -0.46 3.17
C GLU A 68 -10.74 -1.30 2.06
N PHE A 69 -11.37 -0.66 1.06
CA PHE A 69 -11.92 -1.38 -0.08
C PHE A 69 -10.83 -2.18 -0.83
N ALA A 70 -9.71 -1.53 -1.16
CA ALA A 70 -8.68 -2.15 -1.98
C ALA A 70 -7.90 -3.22 -1.20
N SER A 71 -7.60 -3.00 0.09
CA SER A 71 -6.92 -4.00 0.92
C SER A 71 -7.78 -5.23 1.15
N GLN A 72 -9.09 -5.04 1.44
CA GLN A 72 -10.03 -6.14 1.55
C GLN A 72 -10.08 -6.99 0.26
N HIS A 73 -10.05 -6.33 -0.90
CA HIS A 73 -9.95 -7.07 -2.17
C HIS A 73 -8.66 -7.87 -2.26
N VAL A 74 -7.50 -7.25 -1.96
CA VAL A 74 -6.21 -7.94 -2.05
C VAL A 74 -6.15 -9.16 -1.13
N TYR A 75 -6.60 -9.04 0.11
CA TYR A 75 -6.59 -10.15 1.07
C TYR A 75 -7.49 -11.33 0.68
N HIS A 76 -8.57 -11.08 -0.07
CA HIS A 76 -9.57 -12.09 -0.43
C HIS A 76 -9.55 -12.46 -1.92
N CYS A 77 -8.49 -12.11 -2.66
CA CYS A 77 -8.38 -12.39 -4.08
C CYS A 77 -7.13 -13.21 -4.39
N ASP A 78 -7.31 -14.46 -4.81
CA ASP A 78 -6.20 -15.38 -5.13
C ASP A 78 -5.17 -14.77 -6.11
N LEU A 79 -5.64 -14.02 -7.11
CA LEU A 79 -4.75 -13.35 -8.09
C LEU A 79 -3.89 -12.25 -7.45
N CYS A 80 -4.43 -11.52 -6.46
CA CYS A 80 -3.69 -10.47 -5.76
C CYS A 80 -2.75 -11.10 -4.72
N THR A 81 -3.23 -12.09 -3.99
CA THR A 81 -2.48 -12.80 -2.94
C THR A 81 -1.24 -13.52 -3.49
N GLN A 82 -1.32 -14.09 -4.70
CA GLN A 82 -0.17 -14.68 -5.40
C GLN A 82 0.97 -13.67 -5.70
N ARG A 83 0.71 -12.37 -5.57
CA ARG A 83 1.68 -11.29 -5.78
C ARG A 83 2.15 -10.66 -4.48
N GLY A 84 1.75 -11.23 -3.34
CA GLY A 84 2.35 -10.92 -2.05
C GLY A 84 3.77 -11.50 -1.96
N PHE A 85 4.39 -11.31 -0.81
CA PHE A 85 5.78 -11.70 -0.56
C PHE A 85 5.83 -12.71 0.58
N ILE A 86 6.83 -13.58 0.52
CA ILE A 86 7.26 -14.36 1.68
C ILE A 86 8.51 -13.69 2.23
N CYS A 87 8.54 -13.44 3.54
CA CYS A 87 9.70 -12.83 4.18
C CYS A 87 10.90 -13.78 4.07
N GLN A 88 11.96 -13.39 3.34
CA GLN A 88 13.11 -14.28 3.09
C GLN A 88 14.01 -14.51 4.31
N ILE A 89 13.84 -13.71 5.37
CA ILE A 89 14.64 -13.82 6.61
C ILE A 89 14.08 -14.91 7.52
N CYS A 90 12.78 -14.84 7.86
CA CYS A 90 12.15 -15.84 8.72
C CYS A 90 11.56 -17.03 7.95
N GLN A 91 11.28 -16.87 6.64
CA GLN A 91 10.69 -17.88 5.77
C GLN A 91 9.38 -18.48 6.30
N HIS A 92 8.65 -17.74 7.14
CA HIS A 92 7.31 -18.14 7.56
C HIS A 92 6.35 -18.06 6.36
N HIS A 93 5.36 -18.95 6.31
CA HIS A 93 4.47 -19.08 5.15
C HIS A 93 3.42 -17.97 5.03
N ASP A 94 3.43 -17.00 5.94
CA ASP A 94 2.53 -15.86 5.89
C ASP A 94 2.88 -14.94 4.72
N ILE A 95 1.87 -14.60 3.95
CA ILE A 95 1.99 -13.67 2.84
C ILE A 95 1.93 -12.26 3.41
N ILE A 96 2.98 -11.48 3.13
CA ILE A 96 3.06 -10.07 3.52
C ILE A 96 2.98 -9.17 2.30
N PHE A 97 2.50 -7.95 2.52
CA PHE A 97 2.26 -6.99 1.46
C PHE A 97 2.99 -5.66 1.71
N PRO A 98 3.47 -5.00 0.65
CA PRO A 98 4.20 -3.74 0.77
C PRO A 98 3.33 -2.58 1.30
N PHE A 99 2.00 -2.70 1.23
CA PHE A 99 1.08 -1.69 1.76
C PHE A 99 0.85 -1.83 3.28
N GLU A 100 1.39 -2.86 3.92
CA GLU A 100 1.32 -3.10 5.38
C GLU A 100 2.45 -2.37 6.12
N SER A 101 2.55 -1.07 5.89
CA SER A 101 3.71 -0.27 6.31
C SER A 101 3.96 -0.19 7.82
N ASP A 102 3.07 -0.73 8.67
CA ASP A 102 3.27 -0.84 10.13
C ASP A 102 4.05 -2.10 10.52
N THR A 103 4.01 -3.15 9.69
CA THR A 103 4.59 -4.46 10.02
C THR A 103 5.64 -4.89 8.99
N THR A 104 5.68 -4.25 7.83
CA THR A 104 6.59 -4.59 6.73
C THR A 104 7.50 -3.44 6.33
N VAL A 105 8.60 -3.82 5.70
CA VAL A 105 9.58 -2.92 5.09
C VAL A 105 9.90 -3.43 3.69
N ARG A 106 9.99 -2.50 2.75
CA ARG A 106 10.28 -2.80 1.35
C ARG A 106 11.66 -2.28 0.97
N CYS A 107 12.50 -3.16 0.43
CA CYS A 107 13.83 -2.76 -0.04
C CYS A 107 13.72 -1.70 -1.15
N ALA A 108 14.52 -0.64 -1.04
CA ALA A 108 14.54 0.44 -2.02
C ALA A 108 15.14 0.00 -3.37
N GLU A 109 16.00 -1.01 -3.39
CA GLU A 109 16.69 -1.50 -4.58
C GLU A 109 15.92 -2.64 -5.25
N CYS A 110 15.87 -3.82 -4.61
CA CYS A 110 15.28 -5.04 -5.20
C CYS A 110 13.75 -5.16 -5.02
N LYS A 111 13.14 -4.28 -4.22
CA LYS A 111 11.69 -4.24 -3.95
C LYS A 111 11.11 -5.43 -3.17
N THR A 112 11.94 -6.38 -2.72
CA THR A 112 11.53 -7.43 -1.77
C THR A 112 10.97 -6.82 -0.49
N VAL A 113 9.98 -7.50 0.09
CA VAL A 113 9.32 -7.10 1.33
C VAL A 113 9.70 -8.05 2.46
N PHE A 114 9.96 -7.49 3.64
CA PHE A 114 10.31 -8.21 4.86
C PHE A 114 9.43 -7.73 6.01
N HIS A 115 9.30 -8.52 7.08
CA HIS A 115 8.83 -7.99 8.35
C HIS A 115 9.82 -6.96 8.89
N GLN A 116 9.32 -5.88 9.49
CA GLN A 116 10.17 -4.86 10.12
C GLN A 116 11.04 -5.46 11.23
N SER A 117 10.46 -6.33 12.06
CA SER A 117 11.17 -7.05 13.12
C SER A 117 12.31 -7.91 12.58
N CYS A 118 12.07 -8.62 11.47
CA CYS A 118 13.11 -9.46 10.85
C CYS A 118 14.27 -8.63 10.28
N GLN A 119 13.97 -7.48 9.65
CA GLN A 119 15.02 -6.61 9.10
C GLN A 119 15.88 -6.00 10.22
N ALA A 120 15.27 -5.54 11.31
CA ALA A 120 15.99 -4.94 12.44
C ALA A 120 17.02 -5.92 13.03
N VAL A 121 16.61 -7.17 13.30
CA VAL A 121 17.49 -8.22 13.81
C VAL A 121 18.63 -8.54 12.84
N TYR A 122 18.34 -8.63 11.54
CA TYR A 122 19.37 -8.91 10.53
C TYR A 122 20.41 -7.80 10.41
N GLN A 123 20.00 -6.54 10.55
CA GLN A 123 20.93 -5.39 10.52
C GLN A 123 21.84 -5.37 11.76
N GLU A 124 21.31 -5.65 12.94
CA GLU A 124 22.12 -5.73 14.17
C GLU A 124 23.19 -6.83 14.07
N GLN A 125 22.87 -7.99 13.50
CA GLN A 125 23.82 -9.09 13.33
C GLN A 125 24.94 -8.80 12.32
N ASN A 126 24.69 -7.97 11.30
CA ASN A 126 25.68 -7.60 10.28
C ASN A 126 26.53 -6.37 10.62
N VAL A 127 26.21 -5.62 11.68
CA VAL A 127 27.04 -4.48 12.15
C VAL A 127 28.20 -4.96 13.03
N PHE A 128 28.12 -6.18 13.58
CA PHE A 128 29.18 -6.81 14.37
C PHE A 128 30.02 -7.83 13.57
N ALA A 129 29.89 -7.86 12.24
CA ALA A 129 30.63 -8.74 11.34
C ALA A 129 31.62 -7.96 10.47
#